data_AF-A0A4R6ICM4-F1
#
_entry.id   AF-A0A4R6ICM4-F1
#
_cell.length_a   1.000
_cell.length_b   1.000
_cell.length_c   1.000
_cell.angle_alpha   90.00
_cell.angle_beta   90.00
_cell.angle_gamma   90.00
#
_symmetry.space_group_name_H-M   'P 1'
#
loop_
_entity.id
_entity.type
_entity.pdbx_description
1 polymer ?
#
loop_
_entity_poly.entity_id
_entity_poly.type
_entity_poly.pdbx_seq_one_letter_code
_entity_poly.pdbx_strand_id
1 'polypeptide(L)'
;MGNQPLIQNIKFRADMTNGLKDNDQQQQFVAIKNLVIQASRSNSWIFNSVTKEWHNPEEFEAKYIDLPFQSGWYQQFKVLNPLEGLSAADKQIQKILKKKANLIARVFKYYESKL
;
A
#
# COMPACT_ATOMS: atom_id res chain seq x y z
N MET A 1 16.11 -51.47 33.52
CA MET A 1 17.24 -50.79 32.85
C MET A 1 16.91 -50.76 31.36
N GLY A 2 16.81 -49.66 30.62
CA GLY A 2 16.89 -48.23 30.93
C GLY A 2 16.28 -47.49 29.73
N ASN A 3 15.47 -46.47 30.00
CA ASN A 3 14.86 -45.60 28.99
C ASN A 3 15.95 -44.73 28.33
N GLN A 4 16.06 -44.75 27.00
CA GLN A 4 16.83 -43.75 26.23
C GLN A 4 15.91 -42.59 25.81
N PRO A 5 16.40 -41.33 25.83
CA PRO A 5 15.54 -40.15 25.74
C PRO A 5 15.32 -39.67 24.30
N LEU A 6 14.06 -39.32 24.00
CA LEU A 6 13.58 -38.63 22.80
C LEU A 6 13.97 -37.13 22.82
N ILE A 7 15.26 -36.80 22.69
CA ILE A 7 15.70 -35.38 22.60
C ILE A 7 16.75 -35.20 21.52
N GLN A 8 16.39 -35.40 20.24
CA GLN A 8 17.22 -34.93 19.12
C GLN A 8 16.44 -34.22 17.99
N ASN A 9 15.11 -34.24 17.99
CA ASN A 9 14.31 -33.73 16.86
C ASN A 9 13.82 -32.28 16.98
N ILE A 10 14.18 -31.53 18.02
CA ILE A 10 13.68 -30.14 18.21
C ILE A 10 14.67 -29.09 17.66
N LYS A 11 15.98 -29.36 17.61
CA LYS A 11 16.98 -28.39 17.09
C LYS A 11 16.92 -28.20 15.57
N PHE A 12 16.70 -29.25 14.80
CA PHE A 12 16.70 -29.17 13.32
C PHE A 12 15.56 -28.34 12.72
N ARG A 13 14.42 -28.22 13.41
CA ARG A 13 13.29 -27.40 12.93
C ARG A 13 13.52 -25.90 13.14
N ALA A 14 14.25 -25.50 14.18
CA ALA A 14 14.53 -24.10 14.47
C ALA A 14 15.52 -23.47 13.47
N ASP A 15 16.53 -24.23 13.04
CA ASP A 15 17.57 -23.73 12.13
C ASP A 15 17.06 -23.49 10.70
N MET A 16 16.13 -24.32 10.20
CA MET A 16 15.49 -24.10 8.89
C MET A 16 14.51 -22.92 8.89
N THR A 17 13.86 -22.62 10.01
CA THR A 17 12.93 -21.48 10.11
C THR A 17 13.65 -20.13 10.19
N ASN A 18 14.90 -20.09 10.65
CA ASN A 18 15.66 -18.84 10.72
C ASN A 18 16.22 -18.44 9.34
N GLY A 19 16.77 -19.39 8.57
CA GLY A 19 17.29 -19.10 7.21
C GLY A 19 16.23 -18.65 6.19
N LEU A 20 14.97 -19.06 6.37
CA LEU A 20 13.84 -18.57 5.55
C LEU A 20 13.46 -17.12 5.89
N LYS A 21 13.44 -16.77 7.19
CA LYS A 21 13.12 -15.41 7.66
C LYS A 21 14.16 -14.39 7.21
N ASP A 22 15.44 -14.75 7.24
CA ASP A 22 16.53 -13.86 6.84
C ASP A 22 16.48 -13.54 5.33
N ASN A 23 16.11 -14.52 4.51
CA ASN A 23 16.00 -14.35 3.05
C ASN A 23 14.77 -13.50 2.67
N ASP A 24 13.64 -13.71 3.34
CA ASP A 24 12.42 -12.91 3.14
C ASP A 24 12.62 -11.44 3.56
N GLN A 25 13.33 -11.19 4.66
CA GLN A 25 13.68 -9.83 5.11
C GLN A 25 14.65 -9.12 4.15
N GLN A 26 15.64 -9.84 3.60
CA GLN A 26 16.55 -9.27 2.61
C GLN A 26 15.83 -8.90 1.32
N GLN A 27 14.94 -9.78 0.82
CA GLN A 27 14.12 -9.50 -0.36
C GLN A 27 13.18 -8.32 -0.14
N GLN A 28 12.65 -8.15 1.08
CA GLN A 28 11.84 -6.99 1.46
C GLN A 28 12.63 -5.69 1.40
N PHE A 29 13.80 -5.64 2.05
CA PHE A 29 14.64 -4.44 2.07
C PHE A 29 14.98 -4.00 0.64
N VAL A 30 15.32 -4.96 -0.22
CA VAL A 30 15.58 -4.71 -1.65
C VAL A 30 14.33 -4.18 -2.35
N ALA A 31 13.14 -4.76 -2.12
CA ALA A 31 11.90 -4.30 -2.75
C ALA A 31 11.50 -2.87 -2.32
N ILE A 32 11.59 -2.55 -1.03
CA ILE A 32 11.31 -1.21 -0.50
C ILE A 32 12.29 -0.20 -1.07
N LYS A 33 13.58 -0.48 -0.97
CA LYS A 33 14.63 0.39 -1.52
C LYS A 33 14.43 0.60 -3.02
N ASN A 34 14.05 -0.42 -3.77
CA ASN A 34 13.78 -0.29 -5.21
C ASN A 34 12.60 0.66 -5.49
N LEU A 35 11.51 0.57 -4.74
CA LEU A 35 10.37 1.51 -4.88
C LEU A 35 10.77 2.94 -4.54
N VAL A 36 11.49 3.14 -3.43
CA VAL A 36 11.97 4.45 -2.96
C VAL A 36 12.93 5.06 -3.99
N ILE A 37 13.89 4.27 -4.49
CA ILE A 37 14.85 4.71 -5.52
C ILE A 37 14.13 5.03 -6.83
N GLN A 38 13.19 4.18 -7.26
CA GLN A 38 12.41 4.42 -8.47
C GLN A 38 11.63 5.73 -8.36
N ALA A 39 10.89 5.93 -7.27
CA ALA A 39 10.10 7.12 -7.01
C ALA A 39 10.96 8.38 -6.96
N SER A 40 12.10 8.33 -6.25
CA SER A 40 13.04 9.44 -6.15
C SER A 40 13.63 9.82 -7.51
N ARG A 41 14.05 8.83 -8.32
CA ARG A 41 14.66 9.08 -9.65
C ARG A 41 13.67 9.63 -10.66
N SER A 42 12.39 9.27 -10.55
CA SER A 42 11.35 9.72 -11.47
C SER A 42 10.54 10.91 -10.95
N ASN A 43 10.99 11.59 -9.88
CA ASN A 43 10.24 12.67 -9.22
C ASN A 43 8.78 12.30 -8.97
N SER A 44 8.55 11.05 -8.55
CA SER A 44 7.25 10.43 -8.38
C SER A 44 7.04 10.02 -6.93
N TRP A 45 5.80 9.76 -6.56
CA TRP A 45 5.42 9.35 -5.22
C TRP A 45 4.86 7.93 -5.25
N ILE A 46 4.77 7.31 -4.07
CA ILE A 46 4.31 5.94 -3.92
C ILE A 46 2.86 5.97 -3.48
N PHE A 47 1.98 5.46 -4.33
CA PHE A 47 0.54 5.36 -4.07
C PHE A 47 0.17 3.96 -3.60
N ASN A 48 -0.46 3.86 -2.43
CA ASN A 48 -1.08 2.63 -1.96
C ASN A 48 -2.49 2.51 -2.56
N SER A 49 -2.67 1.55 -3.46
CA SER A 49 -3.94 1.33 -4.15
C SER A 49 -5.04 0.71 -3.29
N VAL A 50 -4.72 0.12 -2.14
CA VAL A 50 -5.69 -0.44 -1.19
C VAL A 50 -6.20 0.65 -0.26
N THR A 51 -5.30 1.33 0.46
CA THR A 51 -5.69 2.38 1.42
C THR A 51 -6.01 3.72 0.74
N LYS A 52 -5.66 3.87 -0.54
CA LYS A 52 -5.76 5.12 -1.32
C LYS A 52 -4.88 6.24 -0.76
N GLU A 53 -3.82 5.88 -0.04
CA GLU A 53 -2.85 6.83 0.54
C GLU A 53 -1.70 7.10 -0.41
N TRP A 54 -1.16 8.33 -0.33
CA TRP A 54 0.07 8.73 -0.99
C TRP A 54 1.18 8.86 0.03
N HIS A 55 2.37 8.45 -0.36
CA HIS A 55 3.60 8.61 0.42
C HIS A 55 4.66 9.22 -0.49
N ASN A 56 5.36 10.25 0.00
CA ASN A 56 6.64 10.60 -0.63
C ASN A 56 7.68 9.48 -0.37
N PRO A 57 8.81 9.45 -1.11
CA PRO A 57 9.79 8.39 -0.97
C PRO A 57 10.31 8.21 0.47
N GLU A 58 10.57 9.31 1.18
CA GLU A 58 11.12 9.31 2.54
C GLU A 58 10.10 8.81 3.59
N GLU A 59 8.85 9.26 3.50
CA GLU A 59 7.73 8.79 4.33
C GLU A 59 7.49 7.30 4.14
N PHE A 60 7.54 6.84 2.89
CA PHE A 60 7.36 5.44 2.57
C PHE A 60 8.48 4.60 3.19
N GLU A 61 9.72 5.03 3.01
CA GLU A 61 10.87 4.34 3.60
C GLU A 61 10.73 4.25 5.12
N ALA A 62 10.51 5.37 5.79
CA ALA A 62 10.38 5.42 7.24
C ALA A 62 9.23 4.55 7.79
N LYS A 63 8.11 4.46 7.05
CA LYS A 63 6.93 3.71 7.48
C LYS A 63 7.07 2.20 7.29
N TYR A 64 7.74 1.76 6.22
CA TYR A 64 7.70 0.35 5.81
C TYR A 64 9.02 -0.41 5.96
N ILE A 65 10.14 0.27 6.22
CA ILE A 65 11.47 -0.38 6.31
C ILE A 65 11.54 -1.49 7.38
N ASP A 66 10.82 -1.33 8.50
CA ASP A 66 10.87 -2.25 9.65
C ASP A 66 9.65 -3.20 9.75
N LEU A 67 8.69 -3.14 8.83
CA LEU A 67 7.50 -3.98 8.90
C LEU A 67 7.81 -5.45 8.53
N PRO A 68 7.09 -6.45 9.06
CA PRO A 68 7.32 -7.84 8.69
C PRO A 68 6.86 -8.12 7.24
N PHE A 69 7.71 -8.80 6.46
CA PHE A 69 7.39 -9.19 5.09
C PHE A 69 6.14 -10.08 5.03
N GLN A 70 5.19 -9.68 4.18
CA GLN A 70 4.02 -10.50 3.84
C GLN A 70 3.95 -10.67 2.33
N SER A 71 4.13 -11.89 1.82
CA SER A 71 4.14 -12.13 0.36
C SER A 71 2.95 -11.45 -0.35
N GLY A 72 3.24 -10.73 -1.44
CA GLY A 72 2.24 -9.98 -2.23
C GLY A 72 1.91 -8.57 -1.73
N TRP A 73 2.34 -8.17 -0.53
CA TRP A 73 2.06 -6.83 0.01
C TRP A 73 2.57 -5.70 -0.88
N TYR A 74 3.68 -5.91 -1.59
CA TYR A 74 4.30 -4.91 -2.46
C TYR A 74 3.44 -4.56 -3.69
N GLN A 75 2.56 -5.47 -4.14
CA GLN A 75 1.75 -5.31 -5.36
C GLN A 75 0.71 -4.18 -5.23
N GLN A 76 0.38 -3.79 -3.99
CA GLN A 76 -0.56 -2.70 -3.75
C GLN A 76 0.05 -1.32 -4.03
N PHE A 77 1.39 -1.19 -4.04
CA PHE A 77 2.07 0.09 -4.24
C PHE A 77 2.38 0.35 -5.69
N LYS A 78 2.21 1.61 -6.10
CA LYS A 78 2.47 2.08 -7.45
C LYS A 78 3.27 3.36 -7.39
N VAL A 79 4.33 3.46 -8.18
CA VAL A 79 5.07 4.71 -8.36
C VAL A 79 4.34 5.53 -9.42
N LEU A 80 3.83 6.69 -9.03
CA LEU A 80 3.01 7.56 -9.88
C LEU A 80 3.41 9.02 -9.69
N ASN A 81 3.19 9.84 -10.72
CA ASN A 81 3.37 11.28 -10.62
C ASN A 81 2.28 11.88 -9.71
N PRO A 82 2.63 12.52 -8.58
CA PRO A 82 1.65 13.07 -7.65
C PRO A 82 0.80 14.20 -8.28
N LEU A 83 1.37 14.98 -9.21
CA LEU A 83 0.64 16.06 -9.89
C LEU A 83 -0.45 15.52 -10.81
N GLU A 84 -0.16 14.43 -11.53
CA GLU A 84 -1.17 13.73 -12.33
C GLU A 84 -2.26 13.13 -11.44
N GLY A 85 -1.87 12.59 -10.29
CA GLY A 85 -2.79 12.09 -9.26
C GLY A 85 -3.75 13.17 -8.77
N LEU A 86 -3.24 14.35 -8.42
CA LEU A 86 -4.06 15.51 -8.01
C LEU A 86 -4.99 15.97 -9.14
N SER A 87 -4.47 16.09 -10.36
CA SER A 87 -5.30 16.47 -11.51
C SER A 87 -6.44 15.48 -11.78
N ALA A 88 -6.17 14.17 -11.64
CA ALA A 88 -7.19 13.15 -11.77
C ALA A 88 -8.24 13.24 -10.64
N ALA A 89 -7.82 13.49 -9.40
CA ALA A 89 -8.72 13.71 -8.28
C ALA A 89 -9.63 14.92 -8.50
N ASP A 90 -9.08 16.04 -8.97
CA ASP A 90 -9.85 17.25 -9.29
C ASP A 90 -10.92 16.98 -10.35
N LYS A 91 -10.58 16.24 -11.42
CA LYS A 91 -11.56 15.85 -12.44
C LYS A 91 -12.70 15.02 -11.84
N GLN A 92 -12.40 14.14 -10.90
CA GLN A 92 -13.43 13.36 -10.20
C GLN A 92 -14.32 14.25 -9.33
N ILE A 93 -13.71 15.18 -8.57
CA ILE A 93 -14.44 16.14 -7.73
C ILE A 93 -15.38 16.99 -8.60
N GLN A 94 -14.89 17.54 -9.71
CA GLN A 94 -15.70 18.33 -10.63
C GLN A 94 -16.90 17.54 -11.18
N LYS A 95 -16.69 16.25 -11.52
CA LYS A 95 -17.77 15.36 -11.95
C LYS A 95 -18.81 15.15 -10.86
N ILE A 96 -18.39 15.00 -9.61
CA ILE A 96 -19.29 14.84 -8.45
C ILE A 96 -20.06 16.13 -8.19
N LEU A 97 -19.40 17.29 -8.21
CA LEU A 97 -20.03 18.60 -8.02
C LEU A 97 -21.09 18.86 -9.09
N LYS A 98 -20.79 18.53 -10.36
CA LYS A 98 -21.78 18.63 -11.45
C LYS A 98 -23.00 17.74 -11.20
N LYS A 99 -22.80 16.50 -10.77
CA LYS A 99 -23.91 15.60 -10.42
C LYS A 99 -24.74 16.14 -9.26
N LYS A 100 -24.09 16.68 -8.23
CA LYS A 100 -24.75 17.32 -7.08
C LYS A 100 -25.60 18.50 -7.52
N ALA A 101 -25.06 19.41 -8.32
CA ALA A 101 -25.79 20.57 -8.84
C ALA A 101 -27.04 20.16 -9.65
N ASN A 102 -26.89 19.16 -10.53
CA ASN A 102 -28.01 18.62 -11.30
C ASN A 102 -29.11 18.01 -10.42
N LEU A 103 -28.73 17.29 -9.35
CA LEU A 103 -29.70 16.74 -8.41
C LEU A 103 -30.44 17.85 -7.66
N ILE A 104 -29.71 18.86 -7.19
CA ILE A 104 -30.29 20.02 -6.50
C ILE A 104 -31.33 20.71 -7.40
N ALA A 105 -31.00 21.00 -8.65
CA ALA A 105 -31.92 21.63 -9.59
C ALA A 105 -33.20 20.80 -9.82
N ARG A 106 -33.07 19.47 -9.92
CA ARG A 106 -34.22 18.56 -10.06
C ARG A 106 -35.11 18.56 -8.82
N VAL A 107 -34.51 18.59 -7.64
CA VAL A 107 -35.24 18.62 -6.36
C VAL A 107 -36.04 19.92 -6.25
N PHE A 108 -35.40 21.08 -6.45
CA PHE A 108 -36.08 22.37 -6.39
C PHE A 108 -37.23 22.45 -7.40
N LYS A 109 -36.98 22.10 -8.67
CA LYS A 109 -38.02 22.07 -9.71
C LYS A 109 -39.22 21.20 -9.31
N TYR A 110 -38.98 20.04 -8.69
CA TYR A 110 -40.07 19.17 -8.22
C TYR A 110 -40.91 19.86 -7.15
N TYR A 111 -40.28 20.41 -6.11
CA TYR A 111 -41.02 21.05 -5.01
C TYR A 111 -41.68 22.37 -5.41
N GLU A 112 -41.08 23.15 -6.30
CA GLU A 112 -41.73 24.34 -6.89
C GLU A 112 -43.00 23.96 -7.65
N SER A 113 -43.02 22.81 -8.35
CA SER A 113 -44.23 22.35 -9.06
C SER A 113 -45.34 21.82 -8.15
N LYS A 114 -45.11 21.79 -6.82
CA LYS A 114 -46.07 21.34 -5.80
C LYS A 114 -46.62 22.50 -4.96
N LEU A 115 -46.05 23.70 -5.10
CA LEU A 115 -46.57 24.95 -4.56
C LEU A 115 -47.57 25.57 -5.54
#